data_AF-A0A2L2XQE5-F1
#
_entry.id   AF-A0A2L2XQE5-F1
#
_cell.length_a   1.000
_cell.length_b   1.000
_cell.length_c   1.000
_cell.angle_alpha   90.00
_cell.angle_beta   90.00
_cell.angle_gamma   90.00
#
_symmetry.space_group_name_H-M   'P 1'
#
loop_
_entity.id
_entity.type
_entity.pdbx_description
1 polymer ?
#
loop_
_entity_poly.entity_id
_entity_poly.type
_entity_poly.pdbx_seq_one_letter_code
_entity_poly.pdbx_strand_id
1 'polypeptide(L)'
;MAEVEVIQLGLFDQVNLVEFESEDYPDERLIACRNPFIAQKNQQQREALLEATEKELDLIVQATQREKRALKGQDKIALRVGKVLNQFQVNKYYNLEITEEGFSYQRKLELIAQETALDGVYVLRTSLESTLMDAATTVKAYKSLSQVEEAFRCYKSIDLKVRPIYHYKGDRVKAHIFLCMLAYYVEWHLKQSLAPLLFEDEEIDDSSLNVIKANRSESAQSKERKKRNQENLPVHSFRTLLEDLGTICLNTVECTIREGSYRFSKITRPTQLQQKALDLLGVSLICTQ
;
A
#
# COMPACT_ATOMS: atom_id res chain seq x y z
N MET A 1 4.99 33.75 9.21
CA MET A 1 5.61 34.67 8.23
C MET A 1 6.86 34.04 7.66
N ALA A 2 6.66 33.24 6.63
CA ALA A 2 7.69 32.88 5.67
C ALA A 2 6.92 32.82 4.33
N GLU A 3 7.03 33.88 3.53
CA GLU A 3 6.70 33.80 2.10
C GLU A 3 7.74 32.88 1.49
N VAL A 4 7.34 31.66 1.10
CA VAL A 4 8.30 30.64 0.71
C VAL A 4 7.87 30.03 -0.62
N GLU A 5 8.42 30.60 -1.70
CA GLU A 5 8.45 29.96 -3.03
C GLU A 5 9.27 28.64 -3.02
N VAL A 6 10.02 28.33 -1.96
CA VAL A 6 10.93 27.17 -1.88
C VAL A 6 11.02 26.57 -0.47
N ILE A 7 10.39 25.43 -0.22
CA ILE A 7 10.43 24.73 1.08
C ILE A 7 11.89 24.52 1.53
N GLN A 8 12.30 25.19 2.62
CA GLN A 8 13.67 25.10 3.14
C GLN A 8 13.91 23.79 3.89
N LEU A 9 14.99 23.07 3.54
CA LEU A 9 15.30 21.74 4.10
C LEU A 9 15.51 21.74 5.62
N GLY A 10 15.98 22.85 6.19
CA GLY A 10 16.21 22.99 7.64
C GLY A 10 14.94 22.91 8.49
N LEU A 11 13.76 22.91 7.87
CA LEU A 11 12.49 22.71 8.55
C LEU A 11 12.23 21.23 8.90
N PHE A 12 12.92 20.26 8.27
CA PHE A 12 12.70 18.82 8.48
C PHE A 12 13.69 18.15 9.46
N ASP A 13 14.58 18.92 10.09
CA ASP A 13 15.74 18.38 10.82
C ASP A 13 15.41 17.70 12.15
N GLN A 14 14.19 17.83 12.67
CA GLN A 14 13.73 17.15 13.90
C GLN A 14 12.42 16.39 13.73
N VAL A 15 11.54 16.84 12.85
CA VAL A 15 10.28 16.17 12.51
C VAL A 15 10.17 16.20 10.99
N ASN A 16 9.92 15.07 10.35
CA ASN A 16 9.74 14.96 8.89
C ASN A 16 8.43 15.61 8.41
N LEU A 17 7.98 16.67 9.09
CA LEU A 17 6.69 17.31 8.96
C LEU A 17 6.83 18.80 9.25
N VAL A 18 6.25 19.63 8.38
CA VAL A 18 6.26 21.09 8.47
C VAL A 18 4.91 21.63 8.02
N GLU A 19 4.38 22.61 8.75
CA GLU A 19 3.17 23.32 8.34
C GLU A 19 3.52 24.66 7.72
N PHE A 20 2.77 25.04 6.69
CA PHE A 20 2.94 26.33 6.03
C PHE A 20 1.61 26.81 5.45
N GLU A 21 1.55 28.10 5.16
CA GLU A 21 0.40 28.77 4.53
C GLU A 21 0.80 29.14 3.10
N SER A 22 -0.17 29.17 2.19
CA SER A 22 0.03 29.63 0.80
C SER A 22 -1.09 30.57 0.40
N GLU A 23 -0.74 31.63 -0.33
CA GLU A 23 -1.71 32.57 -0.90
C GLU A 23 -2.67 31.90 -1.90
N ASP A 24 -2.22 30.83 -2.56
CA ASP A 24 -3.05 30.04 -3.47
C ASP A 24 -4.17 29.28 -2.74
N TYR A 25 -3.99 29.04 -1.43
CA TYR A 25 -4.89 28.23 -0.60
C TYR A 25 -5.09 28.89 0.79
N PRO A 26 -5.76 30.05 0.85
CA PRO A 26 -5.83 30.85 2.08
C PRO A 26 -6.67 30.18 3.19
N ASP A 27 -7.66 29.38 2.81
CA ASP A 27 -8.58 28.71 3.73
C ASP A 27 -8.19 27.24 4.02
N GLU A 28 -7.04 26.79 3.51
CA GLU A 28 -6.56 25.43 3.69
C GLU A 28 -5.24 25.39 4.44
N ARG A 29 -5.09 24.37 5.28
CA ARG A 29 -3.85 24.08 5.98
C ARG A 29 -2.99 23.15 5.13
N LEU A 30 -1.75 23.56 4.88
CA LEU A 30 -0.77 22.79 4.12
C LEU A 30 0.25 22.14 5.05
N ILE A 31 0.43 20.84 4.88
CA ILE A 31 1.36 20.04 5.67
C ILE A 31 2.36 19.39 4.71
N ALA A 32 3.58 19.91 4.67
CA ALA A 32 4.69 19.29 3.94
C ALA A 32 5.26 18.14 4.77
N CYS A 33 5.40 16.98 4.15
CA CYS A 33 5.95 15.79 4.76
C CYS A 33 7.11 15.27 3.94
N ARG A 34 8.16 14.77 4.59
CA ARG A 34 9.32 14.17 3.92
C ARG A 34 9.45 12.69 4.27
N ASN A 35 9.50 11.82 3.27
CA ASN A 35 9.81 10.42 3.46
C ASN A 35 11.26 10.13 3.05
N PRO A 36 12.19 9.92 4.00
CA PRO A 36 13.62 9.74 3.68
C PRO A 36 13.88 8.47 2.85
N PHE A 37 13.09 7.42 3.01
CA PHE A 37 13.25 6.17 2.25
C PHE A 37 12.81 6.34 0.79
N ILE A 38 11.72 7.06 0.56
CA ILE A 38 11.30 7.40 -0.80
C ILE A 38 12.32 8.36 -1.42
N ALA A 39 12.84 9.30 -0.63
CA ALA A 39 13.86 10.22 -1.11
C ALA A 39 15.11 9.46 -1.61
N GLN A 40 15.64 8.55 -0.79
CA GLN A 40 16.78 7.71 -1.15
C GLN A 40 16.49 6.82 -2.36
N LYS A 41 15.30 6.19 -2.41
CA LYS A 41 14.89 5.35 -3.54
C LYS A 41 14.82 6.14 -4.84
N ASN A 42 14.19 7.32 -4.81
CA ASN A 42 14.08 8.19 -5.98
C ASN A 42 15.45 8.66 -6.45
N GLN A 43 16.33 9.04 -5.52
CA GLN A 43 17.71 9.44 -5.83
C GLN A 43 18.47 8.30 -6.54
N GLN A 44 18.44 7.09 -5.99
CA GLN A 44 19.09 5.92 -6.61
C GLN A 44 18.52 5.61 -8.00
N GLN A 45 17.19 5.64 -8.14
CA GLN A 45 16.53 5.40 -9.41
C GLN A 45 16.87 6.47 -10.45
N ARG A 46 16.90 7.75 -10.05
CA ARG A 46 17.29 8.86 -10.92
C ARG A 46 18.73 8.67 -11.42
N GLU A 47 19.69 8.44 -10.52
CA GLU A 47 21.09 8.26 -10.90
C GLU A 47 21.26 7.07 -11.85
N ALA A 48 20.63 5.93 -11.57
CA ALA A 48 20.68 4.77 -12.43
C ALA A 48 20.12 5.05 -13.85
N LEU A 49 19.05 5.85 -13.96
CA LEU A 49 18.49 6.26 -15.25
C LEU A 49 19.40 7.24 -16.00
N LEU A 50 20.04 8.18 -15.30
CA LEU A 50 20.99 9.12 -15.89
C LEU A 50 22.23 8.36 -16.42
N GLU A 51 22.82 7.49 -15.60
CA GLU A 51 23.96 6.65 -16.02
C GLU A 51 23.62 5.75 -17.22
N ALA A 52 22.43 5.13 -17.23
CA ALA A 52 22.00 4.31 -18.35
C ALA A 52 21.80 5.13 -19.64
N THR A 53 21.25 6.33 -19.50
CA THR A 53 21.06 7.26 -20.63
C THR A 53 22.40 7.71 -21.19
N GLU A 54 23.35 8.05 -20.33
CA GLU A 54 24.68 8.53 -20.73
C GLU A 54 25.48 7.49 -21.48
N LYS A 55 25.41 6.22 -21.05
CA LYS A 55 26.01 5.11 -21.81
C LYS A 55 25.51 5.06 -23.25
N GLU A 56 24.21 5.27 -23.48
CA GLU A 56 23.63 5.29 -24.83
C GLU A 56 23.94 6.58 -25.59
N LEU A 57 23.94 7.74 -24.91
CA LEU A 57 24.31 9.02 -25.52
C LEU A 57 25.79 9.03 -25.93
N ASP A 58 26.68 8.45 -25.12
CA ASP A 58 28.11 8.31 -25.42
C ASP A 58 28.35 7.48 -26.67
N LEU A 59 27.55 6.44 -26.91
CA LEU A 59 27.61 5.67 -28.16
C LEU A 59 27.24 6.54 -29.37
N ILE A 60 26.33 7.50 -29.21
CA ILE A 60 25.97 8.46 -30.25
C ILE A 60 27.11 9.46 -30.46
N VAL A 61 27.69 10.02 -29.39
CA VAL A 61 28.86 10.91 -29.47
C VAL A 61 30.00 10.22 -30.20
N GLN A 62 30.37 9.00 -29.79
CA GLN A 62 31.39 8.19 -30.45
C GLN A 62 31.06 7.90 -31.91
N ALA A 63 29.77 7.73 -32.27
CA ALA A 63 29.34 7.52 -33.64
C ALA A 63 29.51 8.77 -34.53
N THR A 64 29.40 9.98 -33.97
CA THR A 64 29.67 11.23 -34.70
C THR A 64 31.16 11.45 -34.93
N GLN A 65 32.02 10.98 -34.02
CA GLN A 65 33.48 11.20 -34.06
C GLN A 65 34.29 10.15 -34.86
N ARG A 66 33.64 9.19 -35.54
CA ARG A 66 34.35 8.10 -36.25
C ARG A 66 35.06 8.60 -37.51
N GLU A 67 36.31 8.18 -37.72
CA GLU A 67 37.08 8.53 -38.94
C GLU A 67 36.44 8.02 -40.25
N LYS A 68 35.73 6.88 -40.21
CA LYS A 68 35.02 6.30 -41.36
C LYS A 68 33.54 6.10 -41.03
N ARG A 69 32.67 6.54 -41.95
CA ARG A 69 31.19 6.44 -41.83
C ARG A 69 30.66 7.08 -40.54
N ALA A 70 31.13 8.28 -40.22
CA ALA A 70 30.58 9.10 -39.14
C ALA A 70 29.07 9.31 -39.30
N LEU A 71 28.36 9.35 -38.18
CA LEU A 71 26.97 9.79 -38.16
C LEU A 71 26.94 11.31 -38.39
N LYS A 72 26.45 11.73 -39.57
CA LYS A 72 26.28 13.12 -39.96
C LYS A 72 24.83 13.42 -40.32
N GLY A 73 24.44 14.68 -40.22
CA GLY A 73 23.09 15.16 -40.46
C GLY A 73 22.33 15.38 -39.17
N GLN A 74 21.94 16.63 -38.94
CA GLN A 74 21.25 17.07 -37.73
C GLN A 74 20.00 16.20 -37.45
N ASP A 75 19.19 15.92 -38.48
CA ASP A 75 17.96 15.11 -38.36
C ASP A 75 18.23 13.67 -37.92
N LYS A 76 19.30 13.05 -38.45
CA LYS A 76 19.64 11.64 -38.14
C LYS A 76 20.15 11.50 -36.72
N ILE A 77 20.95 12.46 -36.27
CA ILE A 77 21.45 12.53 -34.90
C ILE A 77 20.27 12.79 -33.95
N ALA A 78 19.42 13.77 -34.25
CA ALA A 78 18.25 14.11 -33.45
C ALA A 78 17.27 12.93 -33.29
N LEU A 79 17.03 12.16 -34.35
CA LEU A 79 16.14 10.99 -34.28
C LEU A 79 16.69 9.90 -33.35
N ARG A 80 18.02 9.67 -33.37
CA ARG A 80 18.66 8.71 -32.46
C ARG A 80 18.66 9.18 -31.01
N VAL A 81 19.04 10.44 -30.78
CA VAL A 81 19.02 11.06 -29.44
C VAL A 81 17.60 11.05 -28.87
N GLY A 82 16.60 11.43 -29.66
CA GLY A 82 15.20 11.40 -29.26
C GLY A 82 14.71 10.00 -28.88
N LYS A 83 15.16 8.95 -29.59
CA LYS A 83 14.82 7.56 -29.24
C LYS A 83 15.35 7.17 -27.86
N VAL A 84 16.61 7.52 -27.55
CA VAL A 84 17.22 7.26 -26.24
C VAL A 84 16.49 8.03 -25.14
N LEU A 85 16.22 9.32 -25.36
CA LEU A 85 15.55 10.14 -24.37
C LEU A 85 14.11 9.72 -24.10
N ASN A 86 13.37 9.27 -25.13
CA ASN A 86 12.01 8.75 -24.96
C ASN A 86 11.97 7.41 -24.22
N GLN A 87 13.02 6.59 -24.33
CA GLN A 87 13.12 5.32 -23.62
C GLN A 87 13.28 5.52 -22.11
N PHE A 88 14.12 6.47 -21.69
CA PHE A 88 14.44 6.70 -20.27
C PHE A 88 13.65 7.86 -19.63
N GLN A 89 13.00 8.70 -20.43
CA GLN A 89 12.18 9.84 -19.97
C GLN A 89 12.94 10.89 -19.12
N VAL A 90 14.24 11.05 -19.36
CA VAL A 90 15.14 11.96 -18.60
C VAL A 90 15.50 13.26 -19.34
N ASN A 91 14.80 13.58 -20.44
CA ASN A 91 15.10 14.73 -21.31
C ASN A 91 15.31 16.06 -20.55
N LYS A 92 14.48 16.32 -19.52
CA LYS A 92 14.53 17.58 -18.75
C LYS A 92 15.90 17.86 -18.12
N TYR A 93 16.69 16.83 -17.80
CA TYR A 93 17.97 16.94 -17.10
C TYR A 93 19.16 17.26 -18.00
N TYR A 94 18.99 17.31 -19.33
CA TYR A 94 20.09 17.53 -20.26
C TYR A 94 19.93 18.82 -21.05
N ASN A 95 21.04 19.49 -21.29
CA ASN A 95 21.23 20.42 -22.41
C ASN A 95 21.85 19.63 -23.55
N LEU A 96 21.24 19.69 -24.73
CA LEU A 96 21.68 18.95 -25.92
C LEU A 96 22.09 19.94 -26.99
N GLU A 97 23.28 19.76 -27.55
CA GLU A 97 23.72 20.52 -28.72
C GLU A 97 23.92 19.54 -29.87
N ILE A 98 23.08 19.70 -30.90
CA ILE A 98 23.11 18.86 -32.09
C ILE A 98 23.53 19.75 -33.25
N THR A 99 24.66 19.43 -33.87
CA THR A 99 25.16 20.10 -35.07
C THR A 99 25.15 19.11 -36.25
N GLU A 100 25.46 19.60 -37.44
CA GLU A 100 25.55 18.76 -38.66
C GLU A 100 26.60 17.65 -38.54
N GLU A 101 27.67 17.90 -37.77
CA GLU A 101 28.84 17.02 -37.68
C GLU A 101 29.08 16.45 -36.28
N GLY A 102 28.29 16.84 -35.29
CA GLY A 102 28.57 16.48 -33.91
C GLY A 102 27.36 16.53 -32.99
N PHE A 103 27.52 15.84 -31.86
CA PHE A 103 26.58 15.82 -30.76
C PHE A 103 27.33 15.99 -29.45
N SER A 104 26.87 16.89 -28.60
CA SER A 104 27.32 17.04 -27.22
C SER A 104 26.12 17.15 -26.29
N TYR A 105 26.30 16.76 -25.03
CA TYR A 105 25.28 16.88 -24.00
C TYR A 105 25.92 17.26 -22.67
N GLN A 106 25.15 17.96 -21.83
CA GLN A 106 25.58 18.35 -20.48
C GLN A 106 24.43 18.16 -19.49
N ARG A 107 24.73 17.64 -18.29
CA ARG A 107 23.77 17.56 -17.18
C ARG A 107 23.44 18.95 -16.67
N LYS A 108 22.16 19.24 -16.47
CA LYS A 108 21.68 20.43 -15.73
C LYS A 108 21.79 20.19 -14.23
N LEU A 109 22.98 20.39 -13.68
CA LEU A 109 23.28 20.10 -12.27
C LEU A 109 22.36 20.87 -11.30
N GLU A 110 22.03 22.13 -11.61
CA GLU A 110 21.13 22.95 -10.78
C GLU A 110 19.72 22.34 -10.69
N LEU A 111 19.15 21.93 -11.82
CA LEU A 111 17.82 21.30 -11.86
C LEU A 111 17.83 19.96 -11.10
N ILE A 112 18.88 19.16 -11.28
CA ILE A 112 19.05 17.88 -10.57
C ILE A 112 19.13 18.14 -9.06
N ALA A 113 19.87 19.16 -8.62
CA ALA A 113 19.99 19.51 -7.21
C ALA A 113 18.64 19.95 -6.62
N GLN A 114 17.88 20.78 -7.33
CA GLN A 114 16.53 21.20 -6.91
C GLN A 114 15.57 20.01 -6.78
N GLU A 115 15.52 19.11 -7.77
CA GLU A 115 14.66 17.93 -7.69
C GLU A 115 15.11 16.94 -6.61
N THR A 116 16.42 16.82 -6.38
CA THR A 116 16.97 16.00 -5.29
C THR A 116 16.60 16.58 -3.92
N ALA A 117 16.51 17.90 -3.79
CA ALA A 117 16.05 18.54 -2.55
C ALA A 117 14.57 18.22 -2.26
N LEU A 118 13.74 18.10 -3.29
CA LEU A 118 12.31 17.79 -3.18
C LEU A 118 12.01 16.29 -3.13
N ASP A 119 13.03 15.43 -3.20
CA ASP A 119 12.83 13.99 -3.19
C ASP A 119 12.17 13.51 -1.89
N GLY A 120 11.11 12.72 -2.07
CA GLY A 120 10.32 12.19 -0.96
C GLY A 120 9.44 13.23 -0.25
N VAL A 121 9.39 14.49 -0.74
CA VAL A 121 8.49 15.51 -0.23
C VAL A 121 7.11 15.36 -0.87
N TYR A 122 6.07 15.39 -0.04
CA TYR A 122 4.68 15.47 -0.46
C TYR A 122 3.93 16.47 0.43
N VAL A 123 2.90 17.10 -0.11
CA VAL A 123 2.10 18.09 0.61
C VAL A 123 0.68 17.56 0.78
N LEU A 124 0.19 17.56 2.02
CA LEU A 124 -1.21 17.32 2.32
C LEU A 124 -1.95 18.65 2.42
N ARG A 125 -3.15 18.67 1.83
CA ARG A 125 -4.09 19.78 1.89
C ARG A 125 -5.27 19.37 2.74
N THR A 126 -5.62 20.17 3.72
CA THR A 126 -6.75 19.89 4.60
C THR A 126 -7.49 21.16 4.99
N SER A 127 -8.81 21.09 5.05
CA SER A 127 -9.67 22.14 5.62
C SER A 127 -9.86 21.97 7.13
N LEU A 128 -9.17 21.01 7.76
CA LEU A 128 -9.27 20.75 9.20
C LEU A 128 -8.38 21.72 9.98
N GLU A 129 -9.00 22.38 10.96
CA GLU A 129 -8.31 23.24 11.91
C GLU A 129 -7.30 22.44 12.76
N SER A 130 -6.18 23.08 13.12
CA SER A 130 -5.13 22.50 13.97
C SER A 130 -5.60 22.18 15.39
N THR A 131 -6.68 22.84 15.84
CA THR A 131 -7.35 22.60 17.13
C THR A 131 -8.07 21.26 17.18
N LEU A 132 -8.61 20.79 16.05
CA LEU A 132 -9.35 19.54 15.94
C LEU A 132 -8.41 18.35 15.73
N MET A 133 -7.37 18.53 14.92
CA MET A 133 -6.40 17.48 14.61
C MET A 133 -5.02 18.09 14.35
N ASP A 134 -4.02 17.65 15.12
CA ASP A 134 -2.65 18.07 14.89
C ASP A 134 -2.10 17.51 13.56
N ALA A 135 -0.92 17.99 13.17
CA ALA A 135 -0.36 17.68 11.86
C ALA A 135 0.00 16.19 11.72
N ALA A 136 0.57 15.62 12.78
CA ALA A 136 0.96 14.22 12.85
C ALA A 136 -0.26 13.29 12.71
N THR A 137 -1.34 13.58 13.46
CA THR A 137 -2.59 12.82 13.40
C THR A 137 -3.27 12.98 12.04
N THR A 138 -3.21 14.17 11.43
CA THR A 138 -3.72 14.40 10.06
C THR A 138 -2.99 13.54 9.03
N VAL A 139 -1.67 13.48 9.09
CA VAL A 139 -0.85 12.62 8.21
C VAL A 139 -1.15 11.15 8.43
N LYS A 140 -1.33 10.73 9.69
CA LYS A 140 -1.73 9.36 10.04
C LYS A 140 -3.10 9.02 9.45
N ALA A 141 -4.09 9.89 9.61
CA ALA A 141 -5.43 9.73 9.05
C ALA A 141 -5.37 9.62 7.51
N TYR A 142 -4.60 10.49 6.85
CA TYR A 142 -4.39 10.41 5.41
C TYR A 142 -3.76 9.08 5.00
N LYS A 143 -2.72 8.60 5.71
CA LYS A 143 -2.11 7.30 5.45
C LYS A 143 -3.08 6.14 5.68
N SER A 144 -4.00 6.25 6.65
CA SER A 144 -5.01 5.21 6.89
C SER A 144 -5.97 5.03 5.71
N LEU A 145 -6.05 6.00 4.78
CA LEU A 145 -6.79 5.83 3.53
C LEU A 145 -6.26 4.66 2.68
N SER A 146 -4.98 4.32 2.77
CA SER A 146 -4.45 3.15 2.08
C SER A 146 -5.05 1.84 2.61
N GLN A 147 -5.49 1.80 3.87
CA GLN A 147 -6.21 0.65 4.44
C GLN A 147 -7.59 0.50 3.78
N VAL A 148 -8.23 1.60 3.44
CA VAL A 148 -9.49 1.61 2.67
C VAL A 148 -9.24 1.07 1.26
N GLU A 149 -8.16 1.48 0.59
CA GLU A 149 -7.79 0.92 -0.72
C GLU A 149 -7.43 -0.56 -0.66
N GLU A 150 -6.74 -0.99 0.40
CA GLU A 150 -6.45 -2.40 0.66
C GLU A 150 -7.73 -3.19 0.90
N ALA A 151 -8.66 -2.67 1.70
CA ALA A 151 -10.00 -3.23 1.87
C ALA A 151 -10.71 -3.41 0.52
N PHE A 152 -10.69 -2.38 -0.34
CA PHE A 152 -11.25 -2.47 -1.70
C PHE A 152 -10.50 -3.47 -2.61
N ARG A 153 -9.20 -3.69 -2.41
CA ARG A 153 -8.40 -4.68 -3.15
C ARG A 153 -8.72 -6.11 -2.70
N CYS A 154 -8.78 -6.38 -1.40
CA CYS A 154 -9.18 -7.67 -0.83
C CYS A 154 -10.59 -8.04 -1.26
N TYR A 155 -11.51 -7.07 -1.18
CA TYR A 155 -12.90 -7.14 -1.65
C TYR A 155 -13.02 -7.63 -3.11
N LYS A 156 -12.19 -7.10 -4.02
CA LYS A 156 -12.22 -7.46 -5.44
C LYS A 156 -11.61 -8.82 -5.77
N SER A 157 -10.63 -9.28 -4.98
CA SER A 157 -9.68 -10.29 -5.47
C SER A 157 -9.63 -11.57 -4.64
N ILE A 158 -9.82 -11.51 -3.32
CA ILE A 158 -9.38 -12.59 -2.42
C ILE A 158 -10.58 -13.25 -1.71
N ASP A 159 -11.35 -12.48 -0.95
CA ASP A 159 -12.36 -13.08 -0.04
C ASP A 159 -13.77 -13.07 -0.62
N LEU A 160 -14.17 -11.95 -1.24
CA LEU A 160 -15.57 -11.71 -1.59
C LEU A 160 -15.89 -11.77 -3.09
N LYS A 161 -14.86 -11.91 -3.93
CA LYS A 161 -14.95 -12.09 -5.40
C LYS A 161 -15.99 -11.21 -6.08
N VAL A 162 -15.97 -9.91 -5.77
CA VAL A 162 -17.01 -8.94 -6.17
C VAL A 162 -17.17 -8.77 -7.67
N ARG A 163 -16.21 -9.22 -8.48
CA ARG A 163 -16.39 -9.20 -9.93
C ARG A 163 -17.70 -9.93 -10.24
N PRO A 164 -18.75 -9.25 -10.74
CA PRO A 164 -20.04 -9.88 -10.95
C PRO A 164 -19.90 -10.76 -12.19
N ILE A 165 -19.37 -11.97 -12.02
CA ILE A 165 -19.31 -12.94 -13.11
C ILE A 165 -20.77 -13.36 -13.35
N TYR A 166 -21.27 -13.12 -14.56
CA TYR A 166 -22.63 -13.47 -15.00
C TYR A 166 -23.81 -12.58 -14.52
N HIS A 167 -23.57 -11.36 -14.03
CA HIS A 167 -24.67 -10.42 -13.72
C HIS A 167 -24.95 -9.49 -14.92
N TYR A 168 -26.07 -9.72 -15.62
CA TYR A 168 -26.42 -8.98 -16.85
C TYR A 168 -27.50 -7.90 -16.66
N LYS A 169 -28.13 -7.82 -15.48
CA LYS A 169 -29.16 -6.80 -15.15
C LYS A 169 -28.61 -5.81 -14.13
N GLY A 170 -28.81 -4.51 -14.36
CA GLY A 170 -28.30 -3.43 -13.50
C GLY A 170 -28.68 -3.58 -12.02
N ASP A 171 -29.92 -3.93 -11.72
CA ASP A 171 -30.37 -4.10 -10.32
C ASP A 171 -29.70 -5.28 -9.61
N ARG A 172 -29.42 -6.36 -10.35
CA ARG A 172 -28.69 -7.52 -9.80
C ARG A 172 -27.24 -7.17 -9.50
N VAL A 173 -26.62 -6.33 -10.33
CA VAL A 173 -25.26 -5.81 -10.07
C VAL A 173 -25.26 -4.95 -8.81
N LYS A 174 -26.23 -4.03 -8.65
CA LYS A 174 -26.35 -3.21 -7.43
C LYS A 174 -26.55 -4.06 -6.17
N ALA A 175 -27.46 -5.04 -6.23
CA ALA A 175 -27.72 -5.95 -5.11
C ALA A 175 -26.49 -6.78 -4.74
N HIS A 176 -25.75 -7.30 -5.73
CA HIS A 176 -24.51 -8.06 -5.49
C HIS A 176 -23.46 -7.19 -4.80
N ILE A 177 -23.19 -5.99 -5.31
CA ILE A 177 -22.24 -5.05 -4.70
C ILE A 177 -22.64 -4.73 -3.26
N PHE A 178 -23.93 -4.49 -3.02
CA PHE A 178 -24.45 -4.21 -1.67
C PHE A 178 -24.26 -5.38 -0.70
N LEU A 179 -24.63 -6.60 -1.09
CA LEU A 179 -24.40 -7.80 -0.27
C LEU A 179 -22.92 -8.02 0.02
N CYS A 180 -22.07 -7.76 -0.97
CA CYS A 180 -20.64 -7.81 -0.78
C CYS A 180 -20.16 -6.74 0.22
N MET A 181 -20.66 -5.50 0.16
CA MET A 181 -20.30 -4.48 1.17
C MET A 181 -20.70 -4.91 2.59
N LEU A 182 -21.88 -5.51 2.75
CA LEU A 182 -22.34 -6.02 4.05
C LEU A 182 -21.50 -7.19 4.56
N ALA A 183 -21.17 -8.15 3.69
CA ALA A 183 -20.35 -9.29 4.09
C ALA A 183 -18.93 -8.87 4.45
N TYR A 184 -18.35 -7.87 3.77
CA TYR A 184 -17.08 -7.26 4.18
C TYR A 184 -17.17 -6.60 5.56
N TYR A 185 -18.25 -5.86 5.83
CA TYR A 185 -18.46 -5.24 7.13
C TYR A 185 -18.48 -6.29 8.26
N VAL A 186 -19.19 -7.41 8.04
CA VAL A 186 -19.18 -8.54 8.98
C VAL A 186 -17.79 -9.14 9.11
N GLU A 187 -17.11 -9.42 8.00
CA GLU A 187 -15.75 -9.96 8.00
C GLU A 187 -14.76 -9.07 8.78
N TRP A 188 -14.86 -7.75 8.62
CA TRP A 188 -14.02 -6.79 9.34
C TRP A 188 -14.21 -6.89 10.85
N HIS A 189 -15.45 -6.94 11.33
CA HIS A 189 -15.75 -7.14 12.75
C HIS A 189 -15.29 -8.51 13.24
N LEU A 190 -15.48 -9.57 12.44
CA LEU A 190 -15.01 -10.91 12.79
C LEU A 190 -13.48 -10.94 12.94
N LYS A 191 -12.74 -10.29 12.03
CA LYS A 191 -11.28 -10.19 12.11
C LYS A 191 -10.83 -9.48 13.38
N GLN A 192 -11.47 -8.36 13.74
CA GLN A 192 -11.16 -7.66 14.98
C GLN A 192 -11.39 -8.53 16.22
N SER A 193 -12.53 -9.22 16.31
CA SER A 193 -12.81 -10.11 17.45
C SER A 193 -11.90 -11.34 17.48
N LEU A 194 -11.48 -11.84 16.31
CA LEU A 194 -10.65 -13.04 16.17
C LEU A 194 -9.15 -12.75 16.07
N ALA A 195 -8.71 -11.49 16.17
CA ALA A 195 -7.30 -11.09 16.07
C ALA A 195 -6.32 -11.94 16.93
N PRO A 196 -6.68 -12.40 18.15
CA PRO A 196 -5.85 -13.31 18.95
C PRO A 196 -5.55 -14.68 18.30
N LEU A 197 -6.39 -15.10 17.35
CA LEU A 197 -6.29 -16.37 16.62
C LEU A 197 -5.80 -16.20 15.18
N LEU A 198 -5.67 -14.96 14.71
CA LEU A 198 -5.25 -14.61 13.34
C LEU A 198 -3.79 -14.15 13.29
N PHE A 199 -3.20 -14.19 12.09
CA PHE A 199 -1.93 -13.52 11.75
C PHE A 199 -2.09 -12.00 11.66
N GLU A 200 -2.81 -11.41 12.62
CA GLU A 200 -3.00 -9.97 12.75
C GLU A 200 -2.16 -9.45 13.92
N ASP A 201 -1.61 -8.26 13.70
CA ASP A 201 -0.84 -7.53 14.70
C ASP A 201 -1.82 -6.80 15.63
N GLU A 202 -1.85 -7.21 16.89
CA GLU A 202 -2.73 -6.63 17.92
C GLU A 202 -2.13 -5.37 18.55
N GLU A 203 -0.82 -5.14 18.35
CA GLU A 203 -0.02 -4.12 19.02
C GLU A 203 0.65 -3.23 17.98
N ILE A 204 -0.16 -2.62 17.10
CA ILE A 204 0.35 -1.66 16.13
C ILE A 204 0.92 -0.45 16.91
N ASP A 205 2.22 -0.21 16.76
CA ASP A 205 2.90 0.95 17.35
C ASP A 205 2.22 2.24 16.86
N ASP A 206 1.54 2.92 17.78
CA ASP A 206 0.83 4.17 17.53
C ASP A 206 1.73 5.41 17.72
N SER A 207 3.04 5.25 17.57
CA SER A 207 3.97 6.36 17.56
C SER A 207 3.65 7.30 16.39
N SER A 208 2.91 8.37 16.71
CA SER A 208 2.45 9.45 15.84
C SER A 208 3.57 10.18 15.09
N LEU A 209 4.82 9.97 15.50
CA LEU A 209 5.99 10.68 15.00
C LEU A 209 6.60 10.07 13.72
N ASN A 210 6.22 8.84 13.37
CA ASN A 210 6.88 8.14 12.28
C ASN A 210 6.12 8.29 10.96
N VAL A 211 6.53 9.28 10.16
CA VAL A 211 6.28 9.30 8.71
C VAL A 211 6.92 8.09 8.00
N ILE A 212 7.73 7.32 8.74
CA ILE A 212 8.43 6.10 8.36
C ILE A 212 7.48 4.89 8.24
N LYS A 213 7.96 3.82 7.58
CA LYS A 213 7.28 2.52 7.46
C LYS A 213 6.94 1.96 8.85
N ALA A 214 5.71 1.49 9.04
CA ALA A 214 5.28 0.81 10.27
C ALA A 214 6.14 -0.44 10.53
N ASN A 215 6.60 -0.60 11.76
CA ASN A 215 7.31 -1.79 12.23
C ASN A 215 6.29 -2.77 12.81
N ARG A 216 6.49 -4.07 12.56
CA ARG A 216 5.67 -5.13 13.17
C ARG A 216 6.03 -5.27 14.64
N SER A 217 5.02 -5.46 15.49
CA SER A 217 5.21 -5.72 16.92
C SER A 217 5.99 -7.02 17.19
N GLU A 218 6.53 -7.16 18.40
CA GLU A 218 7.15 -8.40 18.83
C GLU A 218 6.15 -9.56 18.88
N SER A 219 4.90 -9.29 19.23
CA SER A 219 3.83 -10.28 19.27
C SER A 219 3.51 -10.80 17.87
N ALA A 220 3.41 -9.93 16.86
CA ALA A 220 3.22 -10.32 15.47
C ALA A 220 4.39 -11.13 14.91
N GLN A 221 5.63 -10.73 15.20
CA GLN A 221 6.83 -11.49 14.82
C GLN A 221 6.87 -12.87 15.48
N SER A 222 6.48 -12.97 16.75
CA SER A 222 6.39 -14.24 17.47
C SER A 222 5.30 -15.15 16.88
N LYS A 223 4.12 -14.62 16.55
CA LYS A 223 3.05 -15.38 15.87
C LYS A 223 3.52 -15.92 14.51
N GLU A 224 4.19 -15.10 13.70
CA GLU A 224 4.72 -15.52 12.39
C GLU A 224 5.77 -16.64 12.54
N ARG A 225 6.70 -16.50 13.50
CA ARG A 225 7.76 -17.47 13.75
C ARG A 225 7.25 -18.79 14.34
N LYS A 226 6.37 -18.72 15.35
CA LYS A 226 5.90 -19.90 16.10
C LYS A 226 4.64 -20.53 15.48
N LYS A 227 3.91 -19.79 14.63
CA LYS A 227 2.58 -20.12 14.13
C LYS A 227 1.59 -20.49 15.25
N ARG A 228 1.83 -19.94 16.45
CA ARG A 228 1.06 -20.19 17.66
C ARG A 228 0.90 -18.89 18.44
N ASN A 229 -0.24 -18.77 19.12
CA ASN A 229 -0.54 -17.63 19.99
C ASN A 229 0.06 -17.82 21.40
N GLN A 230 -0.19 -16.87 22.30
CA GLN A 230 0.30 -16.91 23.69
C GLN A 230 -0.24 -18.12 24.48
N GLU A 231 -1.44 -18.59 24.14
CA GLU A 231 -2.08 -19.78 24.72
C GLU A 231 -1.62 -21.10 24.06
N ASN A 232 -0.59 -21.05 23.20
CA ASN A 232 -0.06 -22.18 22.45
C ASN A 232 -1.08 -22.83 21.48
N LEU A 233 -2.15 -22.13 21.11
CA LEU A 233 -3.08 -22.53 20.04
C LEU A 233 -2.48 -22.19 18.67
N PRO A 234 -2.75 -22.98 17.62
CA PRO A 234 -2.30 -22.64 16.27
C PRO A 234 -2.96 -21.34 15.78
N VAL A 235 -2.18 -20.52 15.07
CA VAL A 235 -2.66 -19.27 14.44
C VAL A 235 -3.10 -19.58 13.01
N HIS A 236 -4.21 -18.99 12.59
CA HIS A 236 -4.84 -19.25 11.30
C HIS A 236 -4.85 -17.99 10.41
N SER A 237 -5.04 -18.19 9.10
CA SER A 237 -5.60 -17.12 8.29
C SER A 237 -7.10 -17.07 8.51
N PHE A 238 -7.75 -15.94 8.24
CA PHE A 238 -9.20 -15.81 8.43
C PHE A 238 -9.97 -16.94 7.73
N ARG A 239 -9.57 -17.26 6.48
CA ARG A 239 -10.15 -18.35 5.71
C ARG A 239 -9.95 -19.72 6.35
N THR A 240 -8.74 -20.06 6.79
CA THR A 240 -8.51 -21.40 7.37
C THR A 240 -9.17 -21.54 8.75
N LEU A 241 -9.39 -20.43 9.46
CA LEU A 241 -10.17 -20.43 10.69
C LEU A 241 -11.66 -20.66 10.42
N LEU A 242 -12.22 -20.00 9.39
CA LEU A 242 -13.61 -20.26 8.98
C LEU A 242 -13.81 -21.69 8.46
N GLU A 243 -12.85 -22.24 7.72
CA GLU A 243 -12.88 -23.64 7.28
C GLU A 243 -12.87 -24.61 8.47
N ASP A 244 -12.07 -24.34 9.52
CA ASP A 244 -12.06 -25.13 10.74
C ASP A 244 -13.38 -25.00 11.53
N LEU A 245 -13.90 -23.79 11.71
CA LEU A 245 -15.21 -23.55 12.33
C LEU A 245 -16.35 -24.21 11.55
N GLY A 246 -16.24 -24.30 10.23
CA GLY A 246 -17.20 -24.99 9.36
C GLY A 246 -17.31 -26.49 9.60
N THR A 247 -16.40 -27.09 10.39
CA THR A 247 -16.52 -28.50 10.81
C THR A 247 -17.52 -28.71 11.96
N ILE A 248 -18.03 -27.62 12.56
CA ILE A 248 -19.09 -27.67 13.56
C ILE A 248 -20.43 -27.83 12.85
N CYS A 249 -20.97 -29.04 12.86
CA CYS A 249 -22.20 -29.40 12.15
C CYS A 249 -23.27 -29.91 13.11
N LEU A 250 -24.54 -29.71 12.73
CA LEU A 250 -25.66 -30.43 13.32
C LEU A 250 -25.80 -31.78 12.61
N ASN A 251 -25.44 -32.87 13.29
CA ASN A 251 -25.49 -34.21 12.72
C ASN A 251 -26.79 -34.91 13.13
N THR A 252 -27.46 -35.57 12.19
CA THR A 252 -28.55 -36.50 12.51
C THR A 252 -27.96 -37.89 12.65
N VAL A 253 -28.00 -38.43 13.87
CA VAL A 253 -27.45 -39.74 14.21
C VAL A 253 -28.60 -40.75 14.25
N GLU A 254 -28.46 -41.84 13.50
CA GLU A 254 -29.36 -42.98 13.55
C GLU A 254 -28.66 -44.13 14.27
N CYS A 255 -29.27 -44.63 15.34
CA CYS A 255 -28.76 -45.75 16.12
C CYS A 255 -29.77 -46.90 16.10
N THR A 256 -29.35 -48.04 15.56
CA THR A 256 -30.11 -49.27 15.61
C THR A 256 -29.73 -50.05 16.86
N ILE A 257 -30.65 -50.19 17.78
CA ILE A 257 -30.52 -50.98 19.01
C ILE A 257 -31.48 -52.18 18.89
N ARG A 258 -31.35 -53.19 19.76
CA ARG A 258 -32.22 -54.39 19.73
C ARG A 258 -33.73 -54.07 19.79
N GLU A 259 -34.09 -52.90 20.33
CA GLU A 259 -35.45 -52.44 20.56
C GLU A 259 -36.01 -51.52 19.44
N GLY A 260 -35.20 -51.18 18.43
CA GLY A 260 -35.62 -50.32 17.31
C GLY A 260 -34.53 -49.38 16.79
N SER A 261 -34.87 -48.61 15.74
CA SER A 261 -34.03 -47.51 15.25
C SER A 261 -34.44 -46.19 15.88
N TYR A 262 -33.48 -45.47 16.45
CA TYR A 262 -33.68 -44.15 17.05
C TYR A 262 -32.90 -43.10 16.27
N ARG A 263 -33.52 -41.94 16.02
CA ARG A 263 -32.87 -40.79 15.38
C ARG A 263 -32.86 -39.60 16.33
N PHE A 264 -31.69 -38.99 16.49
CA PHE A 264 -31.54 -37.77 17.28
C PHE A 264 -30.50 -36.85 16.64
N SER A 265 -30.60 -35.55 16.91
CA SER A 265 -29.64 -34.56 16.41
C SER A 265 -28.54 -34.30 17.44
N LYS A 266 -27.30 -34.18 16.98
CA LYS A 266 -26.12 -33.94 17.81
C LYS A 266 -25.19 -32.94 17.15
N ILE A 267 -24.89 -31.85 17.84
CA ILE A 267 -23.90 -30.87 17.40
C ILE A 267 -22.49 -31.45 17.61
N THR A 268 -21.58 -31.25 16.65
CA THR A 268 -20.16 -31.59 16.79
C THR A 268 -19.59 -30.91 18.04
N ARG A 269 -18.88 -31.65 18.89
CA ARG A 269 -18.19 -31.08 20.05
C ARG A 269 -17.02 -30.22 19.55
N PRO A 270 -16.98 -28.90 19.85
CA PRO A 270 -15.91 -28.04 19.39
C PRO A 270 -14.55 -28.46 19.94
N THR A 271 -13.50 -28.26 19.14
CA THR A 271 -12.12 -28.31 19.63
C THR A 271 -11.84 -27.12 20.56
N GLN A 272 -10.73 -27.14 21.29
CA GLN A 272 -10.33 -26.02 22.16
C GLN A 272 -10.20 -24.70 21.38
N LEU A 273 -9.66 -24.77 20.15
CA LEU A 273 -9.53 -23.62 19.27
C LEU A 273 -10.89 -23.09 18.80
N GLN A 274 -11.78 -23.99 18.39
CA GLN A 274 -13.12 -23.63 17.95
C GLN A 274 -13.94 -23.01 19.08
N GLN A 275 -13.84 -23.56 20.30
CA GLN A 275 -14.49 -22.98 21.47
C GLN A 275 -13.96 -21.57 21.76
N LYS A 276 -12.63 -21.37 21.72
CA LYS A 276 -12.02 -20.05 21.90
C LYS A 276 -12.52 -19.04 20.86
N ALA A 277 -12.63 -19.45 19.59
CA ALA A 277 -13.17 -18.59 18.54
C ALA A 277 -14.64 -18.23 18.79
N LEU A 278 -15.47 -19.19 19.21
CA LEU A 278 -16.87 -18.93 19.56
C LEU A 278 -17.00 -18.00 20.77
N ASP A 279 -16.16 -18.17 21.79
CA ASP A 279 -16.13 -17.32 22.98
C ASP A 279 -15.75 -15.88 22.61
N LEU A 280 -14.75 -15.69 21.74
CA LEU A 280 -14.35 -14.37 21.22
C LEU A 280 -15.46 -13.71 20.40
N LEU A 281 -16.28 -14.49 19.70
CA LEU A 281 -17.43 -14.01 18.94
C LEU A 281 -18.70 -13.82 19.79
N GLY A 282 -18.69 -14.27 21.05
CA GLY A 282 -19.88 -14.27 21.91
C GLY A 282 -20.99 -15.20 21.41
N VAL A 283 -20.66 -16.26 20.68
CA VAL A 283 -21.63 -17.20 20.08
C VAL A 283 -21.76 -18.47 20.93
N SER A 284 -22.97 -18.75 21.39
CA SER A 284 -23.30 -20.04 22.04
C SER A 284 -23.83 -21.04 21.00
N LEU A 285 -23.28 -22.25 20.99
CA LEU A 285 -23.80 -23.36 20.17
C LEU A 285 -25.07 -23.99 20.76
N ILE A 286 -25.39 -23.68 22.01
CA ILE A 286 -26.63 -24.10 22.64
C ILE A 286 -27.67 -23.04 22.30
N CYS A 287 -28.40 -23.24 21.20
CA CYS A 287 -29.68 -22.57 21.03
C CYS A 287 -30.61 -23.11 22.14
N THR A 288 -30.78 -22.33 23.20
CA THR A 288 -31.97 -22.45 24.03
C THR A 288 -33.12 -21.96 23.17
N GLN A 289 -33.87 -22.90 22.60
CA GLN A 289 -35.23 -22.63 22.10
C GLN A 289 -36.17 -22.49 23.29
#